data_AF-A0A804N7V1-F1
#
_entry.id   AF-A0A804N7V1-F1
#
_cell.length_a   1.000
_cell.length_b   1.000
_cell.length_c   1.000
_cell.angle_alpha   90.00
_cell.angle_beta   90.00
_cell.angle_gamma   90.00
#
_symmetry.space_group_name_H-M   'P 1'
#
loop_
_entity.id
_entity.type
_entity.pdbx_description
1 polymer ?
#
loop_
_entity_poly.entity_id
_entity_poly.type
_entity_poly.pdbx_seq_one_letter_code
_entity_poly.pdbx_strand_id
1 'polypeptide(L)' 'LGDRDGRRPSRGHKWRWWTQVAAVRPTIQFIQGTDEQTIPDVRLTKSQDGKNGVAIFTFEQPSVFDSSAELGTSRAST' A
#
# COMPACT_ATOMS: atom_id res chain seq x y z
N LEU A 1 -56.72 -17.24 -22.08
CA LEU A 1 -55.35 -17.52 -22.57
C LEU A 1 -54.48 -17.73 -21.34
N GLY A 2 -54.21 -18.98 -20.97
CA GLY A 2 -53.39 -19.30 -19.80
C GLY A 2 -52.02 -19.77 -20.28
N ASP A 3 -51.03 -18.89 -20.21
CA ASP A 3 -49.64 -19.29 -20.45
C ASP A 3 -49.19 -20.17 -19.28
N ARG A 4 -49.26 -21.48 -19.54
CA ARG A 4 -48.78 -22.57 -18.69
C ARG A 4 -47.26 -22.73 -18.76
N ASP A 5 -46.49 -21.69 -19.07
CA ASP A 5 -45.02 -21.83 -19.01
C ASP A 5 -44.54 -21.53 -17.59
N GLY A 6 -44.70 -22.53 -16.72
CA GLY A 6 -44.28 -22.55 -15.32
C GLY A 6 -42.75 -22.56 -15.12
N ARG A 7 -41.98 -22.00 -16.05
CA ARG A 7 -40.54 -21.82 -15.88
C ARG A 7 -40.27 -20.58 -15.03
N ARG A 8 -40.36 -20.77 -13.71
CA ARG A 8 -39.70 -19.89 -12.73
C ARG A 8 -38.26 -19.65 -13.18
N PRO A 9 -37.79 -18.41 -13.32
CA PRO A 9 -36.43 -18.14 -13.76
C PRO A 9 -35.44 -18.78 -12.80
N SER A 10 -34.65 -19.71 -13.33
CA SER A 10 -33.52 -20.33 -12.65
C SER A 10 -32.67 -19.22 -12.06
N ARG A 11 -32.46 -19.30 -10.74
CA ARG A 11 -31.64 -18.41 -9.93
C ARG A 11 -30.22 -18.38 -10.49
N GLY A 12 -30.00 -17.55 -11.51
CA GLY A 12 -28.68 -17.27 -12.04
C GLY A 12 -27.91 -16.52 -10.98
N HIS A 13 -26.93 -17.19 -10.39
CA HIS A 13 -26.04 -16.69 -9.36
C HIS A 13 -25.23 -15.48 -9.88
N LYS A 14 -25.85 -14.29 -9.92
CA LYS A 14 -25.32 -13.05 -10.50
C LYS A 14 -24.66 -12.16 -9.45
N TRP A 15 -23.87 -12.73 -8.54
CA TRP A 15 -23.08 -11.95 -7.57
C TRP A 15 -21.75 -12.64 -7.27
N ARG A 16 -20.83 -12.68 -8.24
CA ARG A 16 -19.41 -12.95 -7.99
C ARG A 16 -18.53 -12.05 -8.83
N TRP A 17 -18.48 -10.76 -8.46
CA TRP A 17 -17.36 -9.88 -8.75
C TRP A 17 -16.81 -9.32 -7.44
N TRP A 18 -16.56 -10.20 -6.47
CA TRP A 18 -15.49 -9.92 -5.53
C TRP A 18 -14.23 -10.27 -6.31
N THR A 19 -13.69 -9.30 -7.04
CA THR A 19 -12.31 -9.40 -7.48
C THR A 19 -11.52 -9.50 -6.18
N GLN A 20 -11.02 -10.69 -5.89
CA GLN A 20 -10.07 -10.88 -4.81
C GLN A 20 -8.86 -10.04 -5.21
N VAL A 21 -8.83 -8.79 -4.73
CA VAL A 21 -7.63 -7.97 -4.79
C VAL A 21 -6.67 -8.76 -3.92
N ALA A 22 -5.84 -9.59 -4.56
CA ALA A 22 -4.73 -10.23 -3.91
C ALA A 22 -4.06 -9.13 -3.09
N ALA A 23 -4.08 -9.26 -1.77
CA ALA A 23 -3.74 -8.17 -0.87
C ALA A 23 -2.35 -7.66 -1.25
N VAL A 24 -2.31 -6.52 -1.95
CA VAL A 24 -1.05 -5.92 -2.35
C VAL A 24 -0.39 -5.49 -1.05
N ARG A 25 0.83 -5.96 -0.81
CA ARG A 25 1.66 -5.49 0.28
C ARG A 25 2.58 -4.41 -0.29
N PRO A 26 2.14 -3.15 -0.36
CA PRO A 26 3.02 -2.09 -0.83
C PRO A 26 4.25 -2.04 0.07
N THR A 27 5.41 -1.89 -0.55
CA THR A 27 6.69 -1.68 0.12
C THR A 27 7.27 -0.35 -0.36
N ILE A 28 8.05 0.29 0.51
CA ILE A 28 8.87 1.44 0.16
C ILE A 28 10.34 1.02 0.29
N GLN A 29 11.14 1.41 -0.68
CA GLN A 29 12.58 1.16 -0.68
C GLN A 29 13.29 2.50 -0.74
N PHE A 30 14.13 2.77 0.26
CA PHE A 30 15.09 3.89 0.20
C PHE A 30 16.39 3.46 -0.48
N ILE A 31 16.75 2.18 -0.36
CA ILE A 31 17.89 1.54 -1.01
C ILE A 31 17.34 0.46 -1.94
N GLN A 32 17.78 0.45 -3.19
CA GLN A 32 17.31 -0.52 -4.17
C GLN A 32 17.53 -1.96 -3.67
N GLY A 33 16.47 -2.77 -3.74
CA GLY A 33 16.52 -4.18 -3.36
C GLY A 33 16.39 -4.45 -1.86
N THR A 34 16.18 -3.43 -1.04
CA THR A 34 15.94 -3.56 0.41
C THR A 34 14.60 -2.95 0.76
N ASP A 35 13.64 -3.79 1.17
CA ASP A 35 12.34 -3.36 1.66
C ASP A 35 12.48 -2.68 3.03
N GLU A 36 11.90 -1.49 3.17
CA GLU A 36 11.79 -0.86 4.49
C GLU A 36 10.78 -1.64 5.33
N GLN A 37 11.24 -2.10 6.50
CA GLN A 37 10.45 -2.92 7.39
C GLN A 37 9.56 -2.13 8.35
N THR A 38 9.89 -0.85 8.57
CA THR A 38 9.17 0.03 9.48
C THR A 38 7.87 0.51 8.84
N ILE A 39 6.74 0.27 9.50
CA ILE A 39 5.44 0.75 9.03
C ILE A 39 5.30 2.24 9.39
N PRO A 40 5.10 3.16 8.42
CA PRO A 40 4.98 4.57 8.71
C PRO A 40 3.56 4.97 9.11
N ASP A 41 3.48 6.04 9.90
CA ASP A 41 2.27 6.87 9.98
C ASP A 41 2.13 7.67 8.68
N VAL A 42 0.93 7.65 8.09
CA VAL A 42 0.66 8.29 6.81
C VAL A 42 -0.35 9.42 6.97
N ARG A 43 0.04 10.63 6.55
CA ARG A 43 -0.84 11.80 6.52
C ARG A 43 -0.87 12.41 5.13
N LEU A 44 -2.08 12.66 4.62
CA LEU A 44 -2.30 13.40 3.38
C LEU A 44 -2.76 14.83 3.69
N THR A 45 -2.24 15.79 2.95
CA THR A 45 -2.76 17.17 2.91
C THR A 45 -3.22 17.50 1.50
N LYS A 46 -4.19 18.40 1.39
CA LYS A 46 -4.75 18.84 0.10
C LYS A 46 -4.64 20.36 0.01
N SER A 47 -4.24 20.87 -1.15
CA SER A 47 -4.30 22.31 -1.44
C SER A 47 -5.74 22.81 -1.41
N GLN A 48 -5.92 24.13 -1.24
CA GLN A 48 -7.23 24.77 -1.18
C GLN A 48 -8.08 24.50 -2.44
N ASP A 49 -7.46 24.52 -3.62
CA ASP A 49 -8.12 24.23 -4.91
C ASP A 49 -8.33 22.72 -5.16
N GLY A 50 -7.79 21.88 -4.29
CA GLY A 50 -7.93 20.44 -4.34
C GLY A 50 -7.15 19.71 -5.44
N LYS A 51 -6.28 20.41 -6.18
CA LYS A 51 -5.54 19.82 -7.32
C LYS A 51 -4.21 19.20 -6.91
N ASN A 52 -3.64 19.68 -5.82
CA ASN A 52 -2.34 19.25 -5.32
C ASN A 52 -2.48 18.81 -3.86
N GLY A 53 -1.44 18.13 -3.37
CA GLY A 53 -1.39 17.67 -2.01
C GLY A 53 0.00 17.17 -1.65
N VAL A 54 0.23 16.92 -0.37
CA VAL A 54 1.47 16.31 0.12
C VAL A 54 1.10 15.05 0.88
N ALA A 55 1.80 13.95 0.58
CA ALA A 55 1.79 12.75 1.40
C ALA A 55 3.02 12.76 2.29
N ILE A 56 2.80 12.70 3.60
CA ILE A 56 3.83 12.67 4.62
C ILE A 56 3.83 11.26 5.21
N PHE A 57 5.01 10.64 5.22
CA PHE A 57 5.27 9.33 5.80
C PHE A 57 6.25 9.54 6.97
N THR A 58 5.83 9.20 8.18
CA THR A 58 6.65 9.33 9.38
C THR A 58 7.02 7.94 9.88
N PHE A 59 8.32 7.66 9.96
CA PHE A 59 8.84 6.38 10.38
C PHE A 59 9.47 6.52 11.77
N GLU A 60 9.00 5.72 12.72
CA GLU A 60 9.68 5.55 14.00
C GLU A 60 10.80 4.52 13.83
N GLN A 61 12.06 4.97 13.87
CA GLN A 61 13.24 4.10 13.72
C GLN A 61 13.31 3.36 12.36
N PRO A 62 13.42 4.07 11.22
CA PRO A 62 13.50 3.43 9.92
C PRO A 62 14.78 2.60 9.77
N SER A 63 14.64 1.39 9.24
CA SER A 63 15.73 0.40 9.12
C SER A 63 16.83 0.82 8.14
N VAL A 64 16.54 1.77 7.25
CA VAL A 64 17.53 2.36 6.33
C VAL A 64 18.78 2.90 7.07
N PHE A 65 18.64 3.33 8.32
CA PHE A 65 19.78 3.86 9.08
C PHE A 65 20.65 2.78 9.74
N ASP A 66 20.16 1.55 9.88
CA ASP A 66 20.92 0.46 10.52
C ASP A 66 22.18 0.12 9.71
N SER A 67 22.13 0.25 8.38
CA SER A 67 23.29 0.04 7.50
C SER A 67 24.40 1.09 7.70
N SER A 68 24.06 2.28 8.22
CA SER A 68 25.04 3.32 8.51
C SER A 68 25.75 3.12 9.85
N ALA A 69 25.15 2.37 10.79
CA ALA A 69 25.75 2.15 12.10
C ALA A 69 27.00 1.25 12.03
N GLU A 70 27.08 0.38 11.02
CA GLU A 70 28.23 -0.52 10.83
C GLU A 70 29.43 0.18 10.18
N LEU A 71 29.19 1.22 9.37
CA LEU A 71 30.24 1.95 8.66
C LEU A 71 30.54 3.28 9.36
N GLY A 72 31.12 3.18 10.55
CA GLY A 72 31.90 4.26 11.12
C GLY A 72 33.03 4.64 10.17
N THR A 73 32.78 5.63 9.31
CA THR A 73 33.76 6.23 8.43
C THR A 73 34.82 6.92 9.29
N SER A 74 35.94 6.21 9.46
CA SER A 74 37.30 6.64 9.76
C SER A 74 37.55 8.15 9.96
N ARG A 75 38.22 8.49 11.07
CA ARG A 75 39.12 9.66 11.12
C ARG A 75 40.48 9.23 11.66
N ALA A 76 41.42 9.07 10.74
CA ALA A 76 42.84 9.10 11.00
C ALA A 76 43.24 10.47 11.58
N SER A 77 43.89 10.46 12.74
CA SER A 77 44.68 11.53 13.40
C SER A 77 45.04 10.93 14.76
N THR A 78 46.26 10.61 15.15
CA THR A 78 47.60 11.11 14.86
C THR A 78 48.58 10.04 15.30
#